data_AF-A0A942A4L2-F1
#
_entry.id   AF-A0A942A4L2-F1
#
_cell.length_a   1.000
_cell.length_b   1.000
_cell.length_c   1.000
_cell.angle_alpha   90.00
_cell.angle_beta   90.00
_cell.angle_gamma   90.00
#
_symmetry.space_group_name_H-M   'P 1'
#
loop_
_entity.id
_entity.type
_entity.pdbx_description
1 polymer ?
#
loop_
_entity_poly.entity_id
_entity_poly.type
_entity_poly.pdbx_seq_one_letter_code
_entity_poly.pdbx_strand_id
1 'polypeptide(L)'
;MEKFPGKLTAYLNTLSATEKDEKARLFQSLIERAKTHKFQSPRFWAMRQVLSGRSLEQIERNINKRTIKKTDLSEQKTPRT
;
A
#
# COMPACT_ATOMS: atom_id res chain seq x y z
N MET A 1 -0.15 -15.77 15.06
CA MET A 1 0.03 -14.31 14.84
C MET A 1 0.74 -14.11 13.51
N GLU A 2 0.12 -13.42 12.55
CA GLU A 2 0.80 -13.05 11.30
C GLU A 2 2.02 -12.19 11.61
N LYS A 3 3.21 -12.66 11.23
CA LYS A 3 4.45 -11.91 11.45
C LYS A 3 4.46 -10.67 10.55
N PHE A 4 4.67 -9.50 11.16
CA PHE A 4 4.99 -8.30 10.40
C PHE A 4 6.31 -8.50 9.65
N PRO A 5 6.48 -7.88 8.47
CA PRO A 5 7.77 -7.86 7.79
C PRO A 5 8.86 -7.32 8.72
N GLY A 6 10.05 -7.93 8.73
CA GLY A 6 11.11 -7.58 9.69
C GLY A 6 11.47 -6.08 9.73
N LYS A 7 11.45 -5.40 8.57
CA LYS A 7 11.66 -3.94 8.48
C LYS A 7 10.55 -3.13 9.16
N LEU A 8 9.30 -3.58 9.05
CA LEU A 8 8.19 -2.92 9.74
C LEU A 8 8.28 -3.15 11.24
N THR A 9 8.64 -4.36 11.69
CA THR A 9 8.85 -4.64 13.11
C THR A 9 9.95 -3.77 13.71
N ALA A 10 11.08 -3.61 13.00
CA ALA A 10 12.17 -2.74 13.44
C ALA A 10 11.70 -1.28 13.59
N TYR A 11 10.96 -0.76 12.60
CA TYR A 11 10.38 0.59 12.66
C TYR A 11 9.34 0.74 13.77
N LEU A 12 8.47 -0.25 13.97
CA LEU A 12 7.46 -0.22 15.04
C LEU A 12 8.09 -0.28 16.43
N ASN A 13 9.28 -0.87 16.57
CA ASN A 13 10.01 -0.92 17.83
C ASN A 13 10.73 0.39 18.16
N THR A 14 10.89 1.32 17.20
CA THR A 14 11.41 2.67 17.48
C THR A 14 10.32 3.65 17.90
N LEU A 15 9.05 3.23 17.88
CA LEU A 15 7.89 4.05 18.19
C LEU A 15 7.34 3.75 19.58
N SER A 16 6.58 4.70 20.14
CA SER A 16 5.82 4.48 21.37
C SER A 16 4.73 3.41 21.18
N ALA A 17 4.23 2.83 22.28
CA ALA A 17 3.20 1.79 22.22
C ALA A 17 1.92 2.27 21.50
N THR A 18 1.54 3.53 21.69
CA THR A 18 0.39 4.16 21.04
C THR A 18 0.59 4.27 19.53
N GLU A 19 1.72 4.85 19.10
CA GLU A 19 2.05 4.99 17.69
C GLU A 19 2.20 3.63 17.00
N LYS A 20 2.73 2.64 17.71
CA LYS A 20 2.84 1.27 17.21
C LYS A 20 1.46 0.68 16.89
N ASP A 21 0.47 0.88 17.75
CA ASP A 21 -0.91 0.43 17.50
C ASP A 21 -1.52 1.16 16.30
N GLU A 22 -1.35 2.49 16.21
CA GLU A 22 -1.84 3.28 15.08
C GLU A 22 -1.23 2.83 13.74
N LYS A 23 0.10 2.63 13.70
CA LYS A 23 0.79 2.16 12.49
C LYS A 23 0.45 0.71 12.16
N ALA A 24 0.19 -0.14 13.15
CA ALA A 24 -0.28 -1.52 12.93
C ALA A 24 -1.70 -1.54 12.34
N ARG A 25 -2.63 -0.72 12.85
CA ARG A 25 -3.98 -0.55 12.28
C ARG A 25 -3.92 -0.02 10.86
N LEU A 26 -3.10 1.00 10.63
CA LEU A 26 -2.87 1.56 9.29
C LEU A 26 -2.35 0.49 8.33
N PHE A 27 -1.36 -0.30 8.75
CA PHE A 27 -0.81 -1.38 7.93
C PHE A 27 -1.88 -2.40 7.50
N GLN A 28 -2.73 -2.82 8.43
CA GLN A 28 -3.83 -3.76 8.11
C GLN A 28 -4.84 -3.14 7.14
N SER A 29 -5.29 -1.91 7.39
CA SER A 29 -6.19 -1.18 6.49
C SER A 29 -5.63 -1.06 5.07
N LEU A 30 -4.32 -0.81 4.95
CA LEU A 30 -3.63 -0.72 3.66
C LEU A 30 -3.50 -2.08 2.95
N ILE A 31 -3.33 -3.18 3.70
CA ILE A 31 -3.35 -4.53 3.13
C ILE A 31 -4.72 -4.81 2.51
N GLU A 32 -5.80 -4.53 3.24
CA GLU A 32 -7.16 -4.77 2.75
C GLU A 32 -7.44 -3.97 1.49
N ARG A 33 -7.13 -2.66 1.49
CA ARG A 33 -7.25 -1.82 0.30
C ARG A 33 -6.43 -2.37 -0.87
N ALA A 34 -5.17 -2.74 -0.64
CA ALA A 34 -4.32 -3.29 -1.69
C ALA A 34 -4.82 -4.63 -2.23
N LYS A 35 -5.46 -5.47 -1.40
CA LYS A 35 -6.15 -6.70 -1.82
C LYS A 35 -7.38 -6.37 -2.68
N THR A 36 -8.22 -5.42 -2.26
CA THR A 36 -9.40 -4.97 -3.03
C THR A 36 -9.01 -4.50 -4.42
N HIS A 37 -7.90 -3.78 -4.54
CA HIS A 37 -7.39 -3.31 -5.83
C HIS A 37 -6.48 -4.31 -6.57
N LYS A 38 -6.44 -5.59 -6.14
CA LYS A 38 -5.70 -6.70 -6.79
C LYS A 38 -4.20 -6.40 -7.00
N PHE A 39 -3.55 -5.80 -6.00
CA PHE A 39 -2.11 -5.56 -6.05
C PHE A 39 -1.37 -6.90 -6.01
N GLN A 40 -0.30 -7.04 -6.80
CA GLN A 40 0.52 -8.26 -6.85
C GLN A 40 1.18 -8.60 -5.51
N SER A 41 1.45 -7.60 -4.66
CA SER A 41 2.03 -7.80 -3.34
C SER A 41 1.45 -6.82 -2.31
N PRO A 42 0.25 -7.09 -1.77
CA PRO A 42 -0.47 -6.19 -0.87
C PRO A 42 0.32 -5.86 0.40
N ARG A 43 0.93 -6.88 1.03
CA ARG A 43 1.73 -6.75 2.25
C ARG A 43 2.96 -5.87 2.05
N PHE A 44 3.71 -6.10 0.97
CA PHE A 44 4.91 -5.32 0.67
C PHE A 44 4.59 -3.88 0.30
N TRP A 45 3.50 -3.68 -0.44
CA TRP A 45 3.04 -2.34 -0.79
C TRP A 45 2.60 -1.56 0.45
N ALA A 46 1.78 -2.16 1.31
CA ALA A 46 1.35 -1.57 2.58
C ALA A 46 2.56 -1.21 3.47
N MET A 47 3.53 -2.12 3.58
CA MET A 47 4.77 -1.87 4.32
C MET A 47 5.50 -0.64 3.79
N ARG A 48 5.67 -0.51 2.47
CA ARG A 48 6.33 0.66 1.86
C ARG A 48 5.59 1.96 2.16
N GLN A 49 4.26 1.95 2.22
CA GLN A 49 3.51 3.17 2.55
C GLN A 49 3.71 3.58 4.00
N VAL A 50 3.65 2.63 4.94
CA VAL A 50 3.87 2.89 6.38
C VAL A 50 5.28 3.40 6.64
N LEU A 51 6.29 2.76 6.04
CA LEU A 51 7.70 3.17 6.18
C LEU A 51 8.02 4.49 5.49
N SER A 52 7.24 4.91 4.50
CA SER A 52 7.49 6.16 3.77
C SER A 52 6.97 7.39 4.51
N GLY A 53 6.28 7.24 5.64
CA GLY A 53 5.74 8.36 6.41
C GLY A 53 4.65 9.17 5.69
N ARG A 54 4.03 8.60 4.65
CA ARG A 54 3.04 9.30 3.81
C ARG A 54 1.71 9.42 4.53
N SER A 55 0.98 10.50 4.24
CA SER A 55 -0.39 10.67 4.72
C SER A 55 -1.37 9.72 4.00
N LEU A 56 -2.50 9.43 4.64
CA LEU A 56 -3.58 8.61 4.07
C LEU A 56 -4.00 9.10 2.68
N GLU A 57 -4.12 10.42 2.53
CA GLU A 57 -4.51 11.06 1.27
C GLU A 57 -3.48 10.82 0.15
N GLN A 58 -2.18 10.91 0.45
CA GLN A 58 -1.12 10.60 -0.52
C GLN A 58 -1.11 9.13 -0.92
N ILE A 59 -1.47 8.25 0.01
CA ILE A 59 -1.54 6.82 -0.22
C ILE A 59 -2.74 6.49 -1.13
N GLU A 60 -3.91 7.08 -0.87
CA GLU A 60 -5.10 6.94 -1.72
C GLU A 60 -4.85 7.45 -3.15
N ARG A 61 -4.25 8.63 -3.29
CA ARG A 61 -3.84 9.16 -4.60
C ARG A 61 -2.92 8.18 -5.35
N ASN A 62 -2.04 7.47 -4.64
CA ASN A 62 -1.15 6.46 -5.26
C ASN A 62 -1.88 5.17 -5.65
N ILE A 63 -2.86 4.72 -4.86
CA ILE A 63 -3.72 3.60 -5.21
C ILE A 63 -4.46 3.95 -6.51
N ASN A 64 -5.15 5.09 -6.52
CA ASN A 64 -5.92 5.57 -7.67
C ASN A 64 -5.03 5.72 -8.92
N LYS A 65 -3.83 6.30 -8.80
CA LYS A 65 -2.89 6.39 -9.94
C LYS A 65 -2.49 5.03 -10.49
N ARG A 66 -2.35 4.00 -9.64
CA ARG A 66 -1.97 2.64 -10.07
C ARG A 66 -3.13 1.86 -10.67
N THR A 67 -4.36 2.09 -10.21
CA THR A 67 -5.56 1.42 -10.71
C THR A 67 -6.05 2.05 -12.00
N ILE A 68 -6.13 3.39 -12.06
CA ILE A 68 -6.61 4.12 -13.25
C ILE A 68 -5.68 3.90 -14.45
N LYS A 69 -4.35 3.87 -14.26
CA LYS A 69 -3.39 3.60 -15.35
C LYS A 69 -3.51 2.20 -15.97
N LYS A 70 -4.12 1.23 -15.30
CA LYS A 70 -4.31 -0.12 -15.86
C LYS A 70 -5.56 -0.24 -16.74
N THR A 71 -6.53 0.64 -16.57
CA THR A 71 -7.74 0.63 -17.40
C THR A 71 -7.47 1.30 -18.75
N ASP A 72 -6.67 2.37 -18.77
CA ASP A 72 -6.48 3.24 -19.94
C ASP A 72 -5.52 2.72 -21.03
N LEU A 73 -4.70 1.70 -20.75
CA LEU A 73 -3.74 1.15 -21.73
C LEU A 73 -4.27 -0.04 -22.54
N SER A 74 -5.53 -0.45 -22.31
CA SER A 74 -6.17 -1.56 -23.04
C SER A 74 -6.84 -1.12 -24.34
N GLU A 75 -7.07 0.18 -24.55
CA GLU A 75 -7.91 0.69 -25.65
C GLU A 75 -7.17 1.48 -26.74
N GLN A 76 -5.84 1.44 -26.79
CA GLN A 76 -5.08 2.01 -27.91
C GLN A 76 -4.23 0.97 -28.62
N LYS A 77 -4.88 -0.08 -29.13
CA LYS A 77 -4.39 -0.78 -30.33
C LYS A 77 -5.15 -0.24 -31.53
N THR A 78 -4.74 0.91 -32.05
CA THR A 78 -5.09 1.29 -33.42
C THR A 78 -4.34 0.35 -34.38
N PRO A 79 -5.01 -0.27 -35.37
CA PRO A 79 -4.30 -0.97 -36.42
C PRO A 79 -3.57 0.08 -37.26
N ARG A 80 -2.24 -0.06 -37.37
CA ARG A 80 -1.50 0.64 -38.43
C ARG A 80 -1.77 -0.12 -39.72
N THR A 81 -2.41 0.59 -40.64
CA THR A 81 -2.65 0.25 -42.04
C THR A 81 -1.37 -0.13 -42.75
#